data_AF-A0A353LV76-F1
#
_entry.id   AF-A0A353LV76-F1
#
_cell.length_a   1.000
_cell.length_b   1.000
_cell.length_c   1.000
_cell.angle_alpha   90.00
_cell.angle_beta   90.00
_cell.angle_gamma   90.00
#
_symmetry.space_group_name_H-M   'P 1'
#
loop_
_entity.id
_entity.type
_entity.pdbx_description
1 polymer ?
#
loop_
_entity_poly.entity_id
_entity_poly.type
_entity_poly.pdbx_seq_one_letter_code
_entity_poly.pdbx_strand_id
1 'polypeptide(L)'
;LLNQVDQEIANLQAAAADLGLAAAHQLAPALMAREPLAEIEALFRECAANLRNEPRIVIRIPQELVAPLTERIDEIGRQIGYPGRIVVLGEPEFTATECQMEWPDGGVTRGTPAQTREIETIITSYINGSGAEPAASEQTDIGNDFSQMATESSDQ
;
A
#
# COMPACT_ATOMS: atom_id res chain seq x y z
N LEU A 1 19.16 -9.54 41.21
CA LEU A 1 18.23 -10.64 40.87
C LEU A 1 17.05 -10.12 40.07
N LEU A 2 16.24 -9.17 40.56
CA LEU A 2 15.15 -8.55 39.78
C LEU A 2 15.65 -7.94 38.45
N ASN A 3 16.63 -7.03 38.48
CA ASN A 3 17.21 -6.44 37.26
C ASN A 3 17.83 -7.47 36.28
N GLN A 4 18.21 -8.66 36.76
CA GLN A 4 18.80 -9.68 35.89
C GLN A 4 17.70 -10.46 35.16
N VAL A 5 16.61 -10.80 35.85
CA VAL A 5 15.44 -11.42 35.25
C VAL A 5 14.78 -10.46 34.24
N ASP A 6 14.66 -9.18 34.59
CA ASP A 6 14.10 -8.16 33.68
C ASP A 6 14.94 -8.02 32.40
N GLN A 7 16.27 -8.05 32.53
CA GLN A 7 17.18 -8.01 31.38
C GLN A 7 17.04 -9.27 30.51
N GLU A 8 16.85 -10.43 31.13
CA GLU A 8 16.71 -11.70 30.42
C GLU A 8 15.36 -11.80 29.68
N ILE A 9 14.29 -11.27 30.28
CA ILE A 9 12.99 -11.12 29.61
C ILE A 9 13.10 -10.17 28.41
N ALA A 10 13.75 -9.01 28.58
CA ALA A 10 13.94 -8.05 27.49
C ALA A 10 14.74 -8.66 26.33
N ASN A 11 15.81 -9.43 26.63
CA ASN A 11 16.61 -10.12 25.62
C ASN A 11 15.79 -11.18 24.86
N LEU A 12 14.94 -11.95 25.57
CA LEU A 12 14.06 -12.93 24.94
C LEU A 12 13.01 -12.28 24.05
N GLN A 13 12.44 -11.16 24.48
CA GLN A 13 11.47 -10.39 23.68
C GLN A 13 12.11 -9.84 22.41
N ALA A 14 13.32 -9.28 22.51
CA ALA A 14 14.08 -8.81 21.34
C ALA A 14 14.37 -9.96 20.37
N ALA A 15 14.90 -11.09 20.85
CA ALA A 15 15.21 -12.25 20.02
C ALA A 15 13.96 -12.84 19.33
N ALA A 16 12.82 -12.85 20.02
CA ALA A 16 11.56 -13.30 19.43
C ALA A 16 11.05 -12.35 18.34
N ALA A 17 11.15 -11.04 18.56
CA ALA A 17 10.76 -10.04 17.58
C ALA A 17 11.67 -10.05 16.34
N ASP A 18 12.99 -10.19 16.53
CA ASP A 18 13.96 -10.35 15.44
C ASP A 18 13.67 -11.60 14.61
N LEU A 19 13.37 -12.73 15.26
CA LEU A 19 12.99 -13.96 14.57
C LEU A 19 11.68 -13.77 13.78
N GLY A 20 10.70 -13.08 14.37
CA GLY A 20 9.44 -12.76 13.71
C GLY A 20 9.63 -11.90 12.46
N LEU A 21 10.49 -10.87 12.56
CA LEU A 21 10.83 -10.00 11.44
C LEU A 21 11.56 -10.76 10.33
N ALA A 22 12.53 -11.61 10.69
CA ALA A 22 13.24 -12.46 9.73
C ALA A 22 12.29 -13.43 9.00
N ALA A 23 11.33 -14.03 9.72
CA ALA A 23 10.31 -14.87 9.11
C ALA A 23 9.40 -14.06 8.17
N ALA A 24 8.96 -12.86 8.57
CA ALA A 24 8.14 -11.99 7.75
C ALA A 24 8.85 -11.58 6.45
N HIS A 25 10.12 -11.18 6.50
CA HIS A 25 10.91 -10.82 5.32
C HIS A 25 11.10 -11.99 4.35
N GLN A 26 11.22 -13.20 4.86
CA GLN A 26 11.34 -14.38 4.01
C GLN A 26 10.01 -14.79 3.39
N LEU A 27 8.93 -14.76 4.17
CA LEU A 27 7.65 -15.33 3.78
C LEU A 27 6.76 -14.35 3.01
N ALA A 28 6.67 -13.09 3.43
CA ALA A 28 5.77 -12.11 2.82
C ALA A 28 5.99 -11.95 1.30
N PRO A 29 7.21 -11.63 0.80
CA PRO A 29 7.42 -11.50 -0.64
C PRO A 29 7.21 -12.84 -1.37
N ALA A 30 7.58 -13.97 -0.77
CA ALA A 30 7.38 -15.28 -1.36
C ALA A 30 5.90 -15.65 -1.51
N LEU A 31 5.06 -15.28 -0.53
CA LEU A 31 3.62 -15.52 -0.57
C LEU A 31 2.92 -14.58 -1.56
N MET A 32 3.27 -13.29 -1.55
CA MET A 32 2.72 -12.32 -2.50
C MET A 32 3.10 -12.67 -3.95
N ALA A 33 4.31 -13.16 -4.18
CA ALA A 33 4.75 -13.60 -5.51
C ALA A 33 4.01 -14.85 -6.03
N ARG A 34 3.37 -15.65 -5.18
CA ARG A 34 2.60 -16.83 -5.62
C ARG A 34 1.28 -16.46 -6.26
N GLU A 35 0.60 -15.45 -5.74
CA GLU A 35 -0.70 -15.01 -6.23
C GLU A 35 -0.82 -13.47 -6.26
N PRO A 36 0.02 -12.77 -7.06
CA PRO A 36 0.08 -11.31 -7.04
C PRO A 36 -1.25 -10.66 -7.45
N LEU A 37 -1.99 -11.28 -8.37
CA LEU A 37 -3.31 -10.80 -8.79
C LEU A 37 -4.34 -10.88 -7.67
N ALA A 38 -4.33 -11.96 -6.88
CA ALA A 38 -5.29 -12.15 -5.79
C ALA A 38 -5.14 -11.08 -4.70
N GLU A 39 -3.89 -10.70 -4.39
CA GLU A 39 -3.59 -9.60 -3.47
C GLU A 39 -4.14 -8.26 -3.97
N ILE A 40 -3.93 -7.94 -5.26
CA ILE A 40 -4.43 -6.70 -5.85
C ILE A 40 -5.96 -6.69 -5.90
N GLU A 41 -6.59 -7.81 -6.21
CA GLU A 41 -8.05 -7.95 -6.22
C GLU A 41 -8.65 -7.79 -4.81
N ALA A 42 -8.01 -8.36 -3.80
CA ALA A 42 -8.42 -8.19 -2.41
C ALA A 42 -8.35 -6.73 -1.99
N LEU A 43 -7.24 -6.04 -2.32
CA LEU A 43 -7.06 -4.61 -2.05
C LEU A 43 -8.13 -3.77 -2.76
N PHE A 44 -8.41 -4.07 -4.03
CA PHE A 44 -9.45 -3.36 -4.77
C PHE A 44 -10.83 -3.53 -4.14
N ARG A 45 -11.19 -4.74 -3.69
CA ARG A 45 -12.48 -4.99 -3.02
C ARG A 45 -12.60 -4.20 -1.72
N GLU A 46 -11.52 -4.13 -0.94
CA GLU A 46 -11.46 -3.35 0.29
C GLU A 46 -11.66 -1.85 0.02
N CYS A 47 -10.97 -1.30 -0.97
CA CYS A 47 -11.11 0.11 -1.35
C CYS A 47 -12.49 0.39 -1.93
N ALA A 48 -12.92 -0.35 -2.97
CA ALA A 48 -14.14 -0.09 -3.71
C ALA A 48 -15.42 -0.17 -2.85
N ALA A 49 -15.40 -0.93 -1.73
CA ALA A 49 -16.49 -0.93 -0.76
C ALA A 49 -16.79 0.47 -0.17
N ASN A 50 -15.76 1.31 -0.06
CA ASN A 50 -15.80 2.64 0.56
C ASN A 50 -15.83 3.79 -0.48
N LEU A 51 -15.55 3.52 -1.75
CA LEU A 51 -15.37 4.53 -2.81
C LEU A 51 -16.60 4.71 -3.73
N ARG A 52 -17.81 4.63 -3.17
CA ARG A 52 -19.08 4.62 -3.95
C ARG A 52 -19.31 5.88 -4.80
N ASN A 53 -18.68 7.01 -4.47
CA ASN A 53 -18.83 8.27 -5.19
C ASN A 53 -17.64 8.59 -6.11
N GLU A 54 -16.60 7.76 -6.12
CA GLU A 54 -15.40 8.06 -6.88
C GLU A 54 -15.59 7.78 -8.36
N PRO A 55 -15.36 8.76 -9.25
CA PRO A 55 -15.62 8.61 -10.68
C PRO A 55 -14.59 7.71 -11.37
N ARG A 56 -13.39 7.57 -10.78
CA ARG A 56 -12.31 6.76 -11.33
C ARG A 56 -11.37 6.22 -10.26
N ILE A 57 -10.87 5.00 -10.48
CA ILE A 57 -9.73 4.43 -9.78
C ILE A 57 -8.63 4.13 -10.79
N VAL A 58 -7.41 4.57 -10.52
CA VAL A 58 -6.21 4.27 -11.28
C VAL A 58 -5.39 3.26 -10.49
N ILE A 59 -5.06 2.12 -11.09
CA ILE A 59 -4.27 1.06 -10.49
C ILE A 59 -2.93 0.99 -11.24
N ARG A 60 -1.82 1.27 -10.56
CA ARG A 60 -0.46 1.13 -11.08
C ARG A 60 0.18 -0.14 -10.53
N ILE A 61 0.69 -0.98 -11.42
CA ILE A 61 1.25 -2.30 -11.10
C ILE A 61 2.40 -2.62 -12.06
N PRO A 62 3.20 -3.67 -11.79
CA PRO A 62 4.17 -4.19 -12.76
C PRO A 62 3.55 -4.42 -14.13
N GLN A 63 4.29 -4.03 -15.18
CA GLN A 63 3.85 -4.14 -16.57
C GLN A 63 3.31 -5.53 -16.94
N GLU A 64 3.90 -6.58 -16.39
CA GLU A 64 3.56 -7.99 -16.63
C GLU A 64 2.16 -8.37 -16.11
N LEU A 65 1.64 -7.63 -15.13
CA LEU A 65 0.35 -7.90 -14.48
C LEU A 65 -0.82 -7.11 -15.08
N VAL A 66 -0.56 -6.14 -15.96
CA VAL A 66 -1.59 -5.25 -16.54
C VAL A 66 -2.67 -6.02 -17.26
N ALA A 67 -2.29 -6.80 -18.27
CA ALA A 67 -3.24 -7.56 -19.07
C ALA A 67 -4.11 -8.52 -18.24
N PRO A 68 -3.54 -9.41 -17.39
CA PRO A 68 -4.37 -10.32 -16.60
C PRO A 68 -5.21 -9.61 -15.52
N LEU A 69 -4.74 -8.47 -14.97
CA LEU A 69 -5.53 -7.73 -13.99
C LEU A 69 -6.71 -6.99 -14.64
N THR A 70 -6.52 -6.35 -15.80
CA THR A 70 -7.59 -5.58 -16.46
C THR A 70 -8.84 -6.42 -16.67
N GLU A 71 -8.70 -7.66 -17.14
CA GLU A 71 -9.84 -8.56 -17.37
C GLU A 71 -10.59 -8.88 -16.06
N ARG A 72 -9.83 -9.20 -15.00
CA ARG A 72 -10.39 -9.62 -13.71
C ARG A 72 -10.98 -8.46 -12.93
N ILE A 73 -10.34 -7.30 -12.95
CA ILE A 73 -10.75 -6.14 -12.16
C ILE A 73 -12.06 -5.54 -12.66
N ASP A 74 -12.29 -5.55 -13.98
CA ASP A 74 -13.55 -5.12 -14.57
C ASP A 74 -14.69 -6.05 -14.17
N GLU A 75 -14.45 -7.35 -14.13
CA GLU A 75 -15.44 -8.31 -13.64
C GLU A 75 -15.77 -8.07 -12.16
N ILE A 76 -14.74 -7.90 -11.32
CA ILE A 76 -14.92 -7.64 -9.90
C ILE A 76 -15.67 -6.32 -9.67
N GLY A 77 -15.30 -5.26 -10.39
CA GLY A 77 -15.98 -3.97 -10.35
C GLY A 77 -17.47 -4.09 -10.64
N ARG A 78 -17.85 -4.86 -11.68
CA ARG A 78 -19.27 -5.15 -11.97
C ARG A 78 -19.95 -5.93 -10.85
N GLN A 79 -19.30 -6.96 -10.29
CA GLN A 79 -19.88 -7.80 -9.23
C GLN A 79 -20.17 -7.01 -7.96
N ILE A 80 -19.30 -6.08 -7.58
CA ILE A 80 -19.46 -5.24 -6.38
C ILE A 80 -20.26 -3.96 -6.66
N GLY A 81 -20.64 -3.70 -7.92
CA GLY A 81 -21.41 -2.53 -8.33
C GLY A 81 -20.62 -1.22 -8.26
N TYR A 82 -19.30 -1.26 -8.51
CA TYR A 82 -18.49 -0.05 -8.61
C TYR A 82 -18.95 0.78 -9.83
N PRO A 83 -19.43 2.03 -9.63
CA PRO A 83 -20.06 2.80 -10.71
C PRO A 83 -19.06 3.58 -11.57
N GLY A 84 -17.80 3.69 -11.12
CA GLY A 84 -16.76 4.47 -11.76
C GLY A 84 -15.95 3.70 -12.80
N ARG A 85 -14.99 4.39 -13.41
CA ARG A 85 -14.05 3.79 -14.37
C ARG A 85 -12.81 3.27 -13.66
N ILE A 86 -12.40 2.04 -13.98
CA ILE A 86 -11.12 1.48 -13.53
C ILE A 86 -10.10 1.63 -14.66
N VAL A 87 -8.91 2.12 -14.34
CA VAL A 87 -7.80 2.26 -15.29
C VAL A 87 -6.60 1.54 -14.72
N VAL A 88 -6.07 0.54 -15.43
CA VAL A 88 -4.86 -0.17 -15.03
C VAL A 88 -3.69 0.33 -15.87
N LEU A 89 -2.62 0.74 -15.20
CA LEU A 89 -1.38 1.25 -15.79
C LEU A 89 -0.20 0.37 -15.37
N GLY A 90 0.70 0.14 -16.31
CA GLY A 90 1.93 -0.61 -16.07
C GLY A 90 3.09 0.32 -15.71
N GLU A 91 3.78 -0.01 -14.63
CA GLU A 91 4.98 0.67 -14.16
C GLU A 91 6.19 -0.26 -14.30
N PRO A 92 7.16 0.05 -15.19
CA PRO A 92 8.34 -0.80 -15.40
C PRO A 92 9.29 -0.85 -14.20
N GLU A 93 9.24 0.16 -13.33
CA GLU A 93 10.11 0.27 -12.15
C GLU A 93 9.54 -0.49 -10.94
N PHE A 94 8.28 -0.93 -10.99
CA PHE A 94 7.64 -1.64 -9.89
C PHE A 94 8.13 -3.09 -9.81
N THR A 95 8.41 -3.53 -8.59
CA THR A 95 8.66 -4.93 -8.27
C THR A 95 7.36 -5.74 -8.32
N ALA A 96 7.46 -7.06 -8.49
CA ALA A 96 6.32 -7.97 -8.66
C ALA A 96 5.24 -7.91 -7.55
N THR A 97 5.57 -7.32 -6.39
CA THR A 97 4.68 -7.19 -5.23
C THR A 97 4.17 -5.77 -5.01
N GLU A 98 4.63 -4.79 -5.79
CA GLU A 98 4.22 -3.40 -5.67
C GLU A 98 2.91 -3.12 -6.41
N CYS A 99 2.03 -2.38 -5.75
CA CYS A 99 0.78 -1.90 -6.33
C CYS A 99 0.43 -0.56 -5.71
N GLN A 100 -0.10 0.35 -6.52
CA GLN A 100 -0.64 1.60 -6.07
C GLN A 100 -2.04 1.79 -6.67
N MET A 101 -3.01 2.16 -5.84
CA MET A 101 -4.35 2.54 -6.28
C MET A 101 -4.63 3.98 -5.88
N GLU A 102 -5.11 4.77 -6.81
CA GLU A 102 -5.40 6.19 -6.61
C GLU A 102 -6.80 6.54 -7.11
N TRP A 103 -7.45 7.44 -6.39
CA TRP A 103 -8.72 8.07 -6.74
C TRP A 103 -8.63 9.56 -6.37
N PRO A 104 -9.57 10.42 -6.81
CA PRO A 104 -9.52 11.86 -6.53
C PRO A 104 -9.27 12.23 -5.06
N ASP A 105 -9.95 11.54 -4.15
CA ASP A 105 -9.91 11.86 -2.71
C ASP A 105 -8.90 11.01 -1.91
N GLY A 106 -7.98 10.30 -2.58
CA GLY A 106 -6.92 9.55 -1.88
C GLY A 106 -6.28 8.41 -2.67
N GLY A 107 -5.55 7.57 -1.94
CA GLY A 107 -4.88 6.42 -2.52
C GLY A 107 -4.36 5.45 -1.48
N VAL A 108 -3.97 4.28 -1.96
CA VAL A 108 -3.28 3.26 -1.17
C VAL A 108 -2.12 2.70 -1.97
N THR A 109 -1.01 2.48 -1.30
CA THR A 109 0.15 1.78 -1.85
C THR A 109 0.34 0.48 -1.08
N ARG A 110 0.84 -0.56 -1.74
CA ARG A 110 1.15 -1.85 -1.13
C ARG A 110 2.47 -2.38 -1.67
N GLY A 111 3.21 -3.07 -0.80
CA GLY A 111 4.38 -3.86 -1.16
C GLY A 111 5.63 -3.05 -1.42
N THR A 112 5.71 -1.79 -0.98
CA THR A 112 6.91 -0.97 -1.21
C THR A 112 8.01 -1.29 -0.19
N PRO A 113 9.29 -1.18 -0.59
CA PRO A 113 10.42 -1.25 0.34
C PRO A 113 10.30 -0.26 1.51
N ALA A 114 9.67 0.90 1.27
CA ALA A 114 9.40 1.90 2.30
C ALA A 114 8.46 1.37 3.39
N GLN A 115 7.36 0.70 3.00
CA GLN A 115 6.42 0.10 3.96
C GLN A 115 7.07 -1.00 4.80
N THR A 116 7.91 -1.83 4.18
CA THR A 116 8.66 -2.84 4.94
C THR A 116 9.59 -2.18 5.96
N ARG A 117 10.32 -1.14 5.55
CA ARG A 117 11.24 -0.41 6.44
C ARG A 117 10.52 0.32 7.58
N GLU A 118 9.32 0.81 7.34
CA GLU A 118 8.49 1.44 8.38
C GLU A 118 8.11 0.41 9.45
N ILE A 119 7.67 -0.78 9.05
CA ILE A 119 7.38 -1.89 9.96
C ILE A 119 8.62 -2.27 10.79
N GLU A 120 9.79 -2.42 10.15
CA GLU A 120 11.06 -2.67 10.84
C GLU A 120 11.36 -1.59 11.88
N THR A 121 11.13 -0.32 11.54
CA THR A 121 11.41 0.83 12.41
C THR A 121 10.50 0.81 13.62
N ILE A 122 9.20 0.58 13.43
CA ILE A 122 8.22 0.50 14.52
C ILE A 122 8.58 -0.65 15.46
N ILE A 123 8.86 -1.84 14.92
CA ILE A 123 9.25 -3.01 15.71
C ILE A 123 10.54 -2.75 16.50
N THR A 124 11.56 -2.19 15.84
CA THR A 124 12.85 -1.86 16.46
C THR A 124 12.69 -0.81 17.57
N SER A 125 11.87 0.21 17.33
CA SER A 125 11.57 1.24 18.34
C SER A 125 10.90 0.64 19.58
N TYR A 126 9.96 -0.27 19.37
CA TYR A 126 9.24 -0.96 20.43
C TYR A 126 10.17 -1.85 21.26
N ILE A 127 11.05 -2.63 20.61
CA ILE A 127 12.07 -3.45 21.27
C ILE A 127 13.02 -2.57 22.11
N ASN A 128 13.39 -1.40 21.60
CA ASN A 128 14.29 -0.47 22.28
C ASN A 128 13.60 0.38 23.37
N GLY A 129 12.33 0.09 23.70
CA GLY A 129 11.56 0.84 24.71
C GLY A 129 11.28 2.29 24.34
N SER A 130 11.50 2.65 23.08
CA SER A 130 11.26 3.97 22.51
C SER A 130 9.95 3.85 21.75
N GLY A 131 8.80 4.02 22.41
CA GLY A 131 7.51 4.01 21.72
C GLY A 131 7.48 5.09 20.65
N ALA A 132 7.83 4.75 19.41
CA ALA A 132 7.65 5.65 18.29
C ALA A 132 6.21 5.51 17.84
N GLU A 133 5.45 6.58 18.06
CA GLU A 133 4.16 6.75 17.40
C GLU A 133 4.43 6.74 15.88
N PRO A 134 3.70 5.93 15.09
CA PRO A 134 3.97 5.81 13.67
C PRO A 134 3.95 7.21 13.05
N ALA A 135 5.06 7.60 12.42
CA ALA A 135 5.08 8.83 11.64
C ALA A 135 4.09 8.63 10.49
N ALA A 136 2.92 9.26 10.61
CA ALA A 136 1.86 9.21 9.63
C ALA A 136 2.49 9.33 8.23
N SER A 137 2.35 8.27 7.43
CA SER A 137 2.75 8.26 6.03
C SER A 137 2.26 9.55 5.39
N GLU A 138 3.17 10.43 4.98
CA GLU A 138 2.86 11.61 4.19
C GLU A 138 2.23 11.11 2.89
N GLN A 139 0.89 11.06 2.89
CA GLN A 139 0.08 11.13 1.70
C GLN A 139 0.55 12.39 0.99
N THR A 140 1.38 12.21 -0.03
CA THR A 140 1.87 13.31 -0.84
C THR A 140 0.64 13.87 -1.54
N ASP A 141 0.14 14.99 -1.02
CA ASP A 141 -0.88 15.82 -1.63
C ASP A 141 -0.32 16.38 -2.94
N ILE A 142 -0.41 15.58 -4.02
CA ILE A 142 -0.22 16.06 -5.38
C ILE A 142 -1.52 16.73 -5.79
N GLY A 143 -1.83 17.83 -5.12
CA GLY A 143 -3.10 18.52 -5.19
C GLY A 143 -2.93 20.02 -5.38
N ASN A 144 -2.06 20.49 -6.29
CA ASN A 144 -2.29 21.82 -6.89
C ASN A 144 -1.47 22.07 -8.17
N ASP A 145 -1.97 21.63 -9.33
CA ASP A 145 -1.61 22.27 -10.61
C ASP A 145 -2.66 22.04 -11.73
N PHE A 146 -3.95 22.30 -11.45
CA PHE A 146 -4.97 22.29 -12.50
C PHE A 146 -5.99 23.44 -12.47
N SER A 147 -5.74 24.49 -11.69
CA SER A 147 -6.64 25.66 -11.61
C SER A 147 -6.21 26.91 -12.40
N GLN A 148 -5.16 26.87 -13.22
CA GLN A 148 -4.75 28.03 -14.03
C GLN A 148 -4.93 27.85 -15.54
N MET A 149 -6.10 27.41 -16.01
CA MET A 149 -6.41 27.53 -17.45
C MET A 149 -7.91 27.63 -17.79
N ALA A 150 -8.70 28.33 -16.98
CA ALA A 150 -10.10 28.59 -17.32
C ALA A 150 -10.68 29.91 -16.75
N THR A 151 -9.96 31.02 -16.83
CA THR A 151 -10.56 32.36 -16.73
C THR A 151 -9.60 33.41 -17.31
N GLU A 152 -9.87 33.85 -18.54
CA GLU A 152 -9.48 35.10 -19.24
C GLU A 152 -9.55 34.76 -20.75
N SER A 153 -10.31 35.41 -21.63
CA SER A 153 -10.92 36.72 -21.64
C SER A 153 -12.02 36.73 -22.71
N SER A 154 -13.25 37.09 -22.32
CA SER A 154 -14.16 37.83 -23.18
C SER A 154 -13.77 39.30 -23.07
N ASP A 155 -13.17 39.85 -24.12
CA ASP A 155 -13.42 41.21 -24.63
C ASP A 155 -12.41 41.55 -25.74
N GLN A 156 -12.79 41.25 -26.99
CA GLN A 156 -12.70 42.14 -28.16
C GLN A 156 -13.26 41.46 -29.41
#